data_AF-A0A820Q624-F1
#
_entry.id   AF-A0A820Q624-F1
#
_cell.length_a   1.000
_cell.length_b   1.000
_cell.length_c   1.000
_cell.angle_alpha   90.00
_cell.angle_beta   90.00
_cell.angle_gamma   90.00
#
_symmetry.space_group_name_H-M   'P 1'
#
loop_
_entity.id
_entity.type
_entity.pdbx_description
1 polymer ?
#
loop_
_entity_poly.entity_id
_entity_poly.type
_entity_poly.pdbx_seq_one_letter_code
_entity_poly.pdbx_strand_id
1 'polypeptide(L)'
;TQRIRPIVVGAVLRNITFNADSYNSFIKLQDKLHQNLCRNRTLVAIGTHDLDTIKPPFIYDAREPKQIKFLSLNQQKEMQADEMLEFYSKDSHLKRYVSIIQESDVYPVIYDSNNVVLSLPPIINGIIK
;
A
#
# COMPACT_ATOMS: atom_id res chain seq x y z
N THR A 1 -9.04 12.41 -0.46
CA THR A 1 -8.13 11.89 -1.53
C THR A 1 -7.58 12.99 -2.44
N GLN A 2 -8.41 13.91 -2.96
CA GLN A 2 -7.98 14.96 -3.93
C GLN A 2 -6.75 15.81 -3.53
N ARG A 3 -6.52 16.04 -2.24
CA ARG A 3 -5.41 16.87 -1.74
C ARG A 3 -4.05 16.17 -1.70
N ILE A 4 -4.00 14.85 -1.87
CA ILE A 4 -2.77 14.04 -1.70
C ILE A 4 -2.55 13.12 -2.90
N ARG A 5 -3.54 12.27 -3.17
CA ARG A 5 -3.55 11.33 -4.29
C ARG A 5 -4.97 11.26 -4.84
N PRO A 6 -5.26 11.98 -5.95
CA PRO A 6 -6.62 12.15 -6.43
C PRO A 6 -7.16 10.91 -7.14
N ILE A 7 -6.29 10.07 -7.71
CA ILE A 7 -6.67 9.01 -8.64
C ILE A 7 -6.15 7.67 -8.13
N VAL A 8 -7.03 6.66 -8.17
CA VAL A 8 -6.70 5.25 -8.02
C VAL A 8 -7.20 4.50 -9.26
N VAL A 9 -6.40 3.58 -9.77
CA VAL A 9 -6.78 2.68 -10.87
C VAL A 9 -6.41 1.27 -10.44
N GLY A 10 -7.33 0.33 -10.67
CA GLY A 10 -7.13 -1.08 -10.38
C GLY A 10 -7.42 -1.94 -11.61
N ALA A 11 -6.74 -3.07 -11.70
CA ALA A 11 -7.00 -4.11 -12.70
C ALA A 11 -6.92 -5.48 -12.02
N VAL A 12 -7.69 -6.43 -12.53
CA VAL A 12 -7.71 -7.82 -12.03
C VAL A 12 -7.14 -8.73 -13.11
N LEU A 13 -6.12 -9.50 -12.75
CA LEU A 13 -5.58 -10.57 -13.57
C LEU A 13 -6.08 -11.91 -12.99
N ARG A 14 -6.98 -12.59 -13.71
CA ARG A 14 -7.54 -13.88 -13.28
C ARG A 14 -6.73 -15.04 -13.82
N ASN A 15 -6.77 -16.17 -13.10
CA ASN A 15 -6.16 -17.44 -13.50
C ASN A 15 -4.64 -17.35 -13.73
N ILE A 16 -3.93 -16.60 -12.88
CA ILE A 16 -2.48 -16.51 -12.90
C ILE A 16 -1.91 -17.60 -11.99
N THR A 17 -1.03 -18.44 -12.54
CA THR A 17 -0.27 -19.43 -11.76
C THR A 17 1.16 -18.96 -11.63
N PHE A 18 1.57 -18.60 -10.42
CA PHE A 18 2.95 -18.26 -10.13
C PHE A 18 3.77 -19.52 -9.80
N ASN A 19 4.96 -19.58 -10.37
CA ASN A 19 6.09 -20.37 -9.86
C ASN A 19 7.11 -19.41 -9.20
N ALA A 20 8.12 -19.95 -8.51
CA ALA A 20 9.09 -19.11 -7.78
C ALA A 20 9.79 -18.07 -8.70
N ASP A 21 10.14 -18.46 -9.91
CA ASP A 21 10.86 -17.57 -10.85
C ASP A 21 9.96 -16.46 -11.43
N SER A 22 8.73 -16.81 -11.80
CA SER A 22 7.74 -15.84 -12.29
C SER A 22 7.28 -14.89 -11.20
N TYR A 23 7.11 -15.36 -9.96
CA TYR A 23 6.81 -14.51 -8.80
C TYR A 23 7.96 -13.51 -8.55
N ASN A 24 9.20 -14.00 -8.50
CA ASN A 24 10.37 -13.13 -8.34
C ASN A 24 10.50 -12.13 -9.49
N SER A 25 10.21 -12.55 -10.72
CA SER A 25 10.23 -11.67 -11.89
C SER A 25 9.13 -10.60 -11.82
N PHE A 26 7.95 -10.96 -11.34
CA PHE A 26 6.82 -10.05 -11.14
C PHE A 26 7.13 -8.97 -10.10
N ILE A 27 7.64 -9.35 -8.93
CA ILE A 27 8.05 -8.41 -7.89
C ILE A 27 9.18 -7.49 -8.39
N LYS A 28 10.19 -8.05 -9.09
CA LYS A 28 11.26 -7.26 -9.71
C LYS A 28 10.75 -6.25 -10.73
N LEU A 29 9.72 -6.60 -11.51
CA LEU A 29 9.10 -5.69 -12.46
C LEU A 29 8.42 -4.54 -11.73
N GLN A 30 7.63 -4.84 -10.69
CA GLN A 30 6.97 -3.83 -9.86
C GLN A 30 7.98 -2.85 -9.24
N ASP A 31 9.08 -3.36 -8.69
CA ASP A 31 10.15 -2.52 -8.12
C ASP A 31 10.84 -1.64 -9.18
N LYS A 32 11.11 -2.18 -10.37
CA LYS A 32 11.68 -1.41 -11.48
C LYS A 32 10.75 -0.28 -11.96
N LEU A 33 9.44 -0.54 -12.01
CA LEU A 33 8.44 0.48 -12.33
C LEU A 33 8.37 1.55 -11.24
N HIS A 34 8.44 1.14 -9.97
CA HIS A 34 8.48 2.06 -8.82
C HIS A 34 9.68 2.99 -8.85
N GLN A 35 10.86 2.48 -9.18
CA GLN A 35 12.09 3.27 -9.23
C GLN A 35 12.07 4.29 -10.38
N ASN A 36 11.68 3.84 -11.59
CA ASN A 36 11.78 4.66 -12.79
C ASN A 36 10.51 5.48 -13.07
N LEU A 37 9.49 4.85 -13.67
CA LEU A 37 8.28 5.54 -14.15
C LEU A 37 7.51 6.22 -13.02
N CYS A 38 7.49 5.60 -11.85
CA CYS A 38 6.78 6.12 -10.68
C CYS A 38 7.58 7.15 -9.87
N ARG A 39 8.83 7.42 -10.25
CA ARG A 39 9.80 8.26 -9.52
C ARG A 39 9.85 7.92 -8.02
N ASN A 40 10.33 6.72 -7.68
CA ASN A 40 10.37 6.21 -6.31
C ASN A 40 9.03 6.33 -5.59
N ARG A 41 7.97 5.87 -6.27
CA ARG A 41 6.58 5.92 -5.79
C ARG A 41 6.00 7.32 -5.56
N THR A 42 6.74 8.40 -5.79
CA THR A 42 6.23 9.77 -5.61
C THR A 42 5.05 10.06 -6.52
N LEU A 43 5.11 9.64 -7.78
CA LEU A 43 4.02 9.84 -8.74
C LEU A 43 2.97 8.72 -8.61
N VAL A 44 3.39 7.46 -8.74
CA VAL A 44 2.47 6.31 -8.79
C VAL A 44 2.91 5.25 -7.78
N ALA A 45 1.98 4.72 -7.00
CA ALA A 45 2.23 3.57 -6.15
C ALA A 45 1.43 2.38 -6.68
N ILE A 46 2.12 1.27 -6.92
CA ILE A 46 1.51 0.02 -7.40
C ILE A 46 1.49 -0.95 -6.22
N GLY A 47 0.29 -1.37 -5.82
CA GLY A 47 0.04 -2.43 -4.86
C GLY A 47 -0.53 -3.65 -5.56
N THR A 48 -0.12 -4.84 -5.13
CA THR A 48 -0.58 -6.12 -5.67
C THR A 48 -1.11 -6.94 -4.52
N HIS A 49 -2.32 -7.47 -4.68
CA HIS A 49 -3.03 -8.22 -3.64
C HIS A 49 -3.58 -9.50 -4.25
N ASP A 50 -3.62 -10.55 -3.44
CA ASP A 50 -4.32 -11.77 -3.83
C ASP A 50 -5.82 -11.52 -3.76
N LEU A 51 -6.49 -11.61 -4.91
CA LEU A 51 -7.91 -11.34 -5.02
C LEU A 51 -8.75 -12.33 -4.20
N ASP A 52 -8.27 -13.55 -4.01
CA ASP A 52 -9.03 -14.58 -3.29
C ASP A 52 -9.10 -14.29 -1.77
N THR A 53 -8.21 -13.43 -1.27
CA THR A 53 -8.19 -13.02 0.15
C THR A 53 -9.02 -11.77 0.46
N ILE A 54 -9.45 -11.02 -0.55
CA ILE A 54 -10.08 -9.69 -0.37
C ILE A 54 -11.50 -9.67 -0.93
N LYS A 55 -12.38 -8.85 -0.35
CA LYS A 55 -13.79 -8.78 -0.79
C LYS A 55 -14.15 -7.43 -1.42
N PRO A 56 -14.67 -7.42 -2.67
CA PRO A 56 -15.22 -6.20 -3.27
C PRO A 56 -16.58 -5.83 -2.64
N PRO A 57 -17.02 -4.55 -2.71
CA PRO A 57 -16.39 -3.42 -3.38
C PRO A 57 -15.20 -2.83 -2.59
N PHE A 58 -14.21 -2.30 -3.33
CA PHE A 58 -13.06 -1.61 -2.75
C PHE A 58 -13.32 -0.12 -2.64
N ILE A 59 -12.97 0.46 -1.49
CA ILE A 59 -13.18 1.89 -1.21
C ILE A 59 -11.82 2.56 -1.10
N TYR A 60 -11.60 3.59 -1.91
CA TYR A 60 -10.43 4.45 -1.80
C TYR A 60 -10.80 5.74 -1.06
N ASP A 61 -10.21 5.91 0.11
CA ASP A 61 -10.51 7.02 1.02
C ASP A 61 -9.22 7.70 1.49
N ALA A 62 -9.33 8.87 2.12
CA ALA A 62 -8.23 9.47 2.84
C ALA A 62 -8.69 9.87 4.24
N ARG A 63 -8.11 9.24 5.26
CA ARG A 63 -8.51 9.41 6.66
C ARG A 63 -7.36 9.89 7.52
N GLU A 64 -7.68 10.42 8.69
CA GLU A 64 -6.67 10.81 9.66
C GLU A 64 -5.82 9.59 10.09
N PRO A 65 -4.51 9.76 10.33
CA PRO A 65 -3.60 8.68 10.68
C PRO A 65 -4.07 7.82 11.86
N LYS A 66 -4.65 8.46 12.88
CA LYS A 66 -5.14 7.84 14.11
C LYS A 66 -6.36 6.93 13.91
N GLN A 67 -7.07 7.11 12.79
CA GLN A 67 -8.27 6.34 12.48
C GLN A 67 -7.97 5.10 11.62
N ILE A 68 -6.74 4.97 11.14
CA ILE A 68 -6.31 3.86 10.28
C ILE A 68 -5.52 2.87 11.14
N LYS A 69 -6.08 1.68 11.34
CA LYS A 69 -5.44 0.55 12.03
C LYS A 69 -5.39 -0.64 11.11
N PHE A 70 -4.21 -1.22 10.96
CA PHE A 70 -4.03 -2.43 10.16
C PHE A 70 -2.72 -3.15 10.46
N LEU A 71 -2.67 -4.41 10.02
CA LEU A 71 -1.47 -5.25 10.08
C LEU A 71 -0.65 -5.04 8.79
N SER A 72 0.51 -4.39 8.87
CA SER A 72 1.38 -4.21 7.70
C SER A 72 2.18 -5.46 7.34
N LEU A 73 2.64 -5.50 6.09
CA LEU A 73 3.61 -6.48 5.63
C LEU A 73 4.85 -6.47 6.55
N ASN A 74 5.23 -7.65 7.05
CA ASN A 74 6.33 -7.88 8.01
C ASN A 74 6.04 -7.51 9.48
N GLN A 75 4.81 -7.16 9.84
CA GLN A 75 4.41 -6.99 11.24
C GLN A 75 3.52 -8.13 11.74
N GLN A 76 3.58 -8.41 13.04
CA GLN A 76 2.75 -9.42 13.70
C GLN A 76 1.61 -8.80 14.53
N LYS A 77 1.61 -7.48 14.71
CA LYS A 77 0.61 -6.75 15.48
C LYS A 77 0.00 -5.64 14.64
N GLU A 78 -1.30 -5.45 14.83
CA GLU A 78 -2.02 -4.32 14.27
C GLU A 78 -1.50 -3.02 14.89
N MET A 79 -1.20 -2.04 14.06
CA MET A 79 -0.67 -0.74 14.47
C MET A 79 -1.48 0.39 13.83
N GLN A 80 -1.49 1.55 14.48
CA GLN A 80 -2.04 2.75 13.89
C GLN A 80 -1.09 3.32 12.83
N ALA A 81 -1.62 4.05 11.84
CA ALA A 81 -0.81 4.58 10.74
C ALA A 81 0.21 5.64 11.20
N ASP A 82 -0.06 6.39 12.27
CA ASP A 82 0.91 7.32 12.88
C ASP A 82 2.09 6.58 13.53
N GLU A 83 1.80 5.59 14.38
CA GLU A 83 2.82 4.72 15.01
C GLU A 83 3.64 3.99 13.94
N MET A 84 2.97 3.55 12.87
CA MET A 84 3.59 2.86 11.75
C MET A 84 4.54 3.76 10.96
N LEU A 85 4.18 5.02 10.72
CA LEU A 85 5.08 5.96 10.06
C LEU A 85 6.27 6.32 10.93
N GLU A 86 6.08 6.47 12.24
CA GLU A 86 7.20 6.70 13.15
C GLU A 86 8.15 5.49 13.14
N PHE A 87 7.61 4.27 13.14
CA PHE A 87 8.39 3.05 13.00
C PHE A 87 9.18 3.01 11.68
N TYR A 88 8.52 3.26 10.54
CA TYR A 88 9.17 3.24 9.23
C TYR A 88 10.04 4.48 8.95
N SER A 89 9.91 5.57 9.70
CA SER A 89 10.80 6.73 9.61
C SER A 89 12.24 6.40 10.05
N LYS A 90 12.39 5.34 10.87
CA LYS A 90 13.67 4.79 11.33
C LYS A 90 14.25 3.76 10.34
N ASP A 91 13.44 3.28 9.40
CA ASP A 91 13.84 2.30 8.39
C ASP A 91 14.58 2.99 7.22
N SER A 92 15.78 2.51 6.88
CA SER A 92 16.63 3.11 5.84
C SER A 92 16.03 3.04 4.43
N HIS A 93 15.16 2.06 4.16
CA HIS A 93 14.54 1.88 2.85
C HIS A 93 13.22 2.65 2.76
N LEU A 94 12.40 2.59 3.81
CA LEU A 94 11.04 3.12 3.78
C LEU A 94 10.94 4.61 4.19
N LYS A 95 11.92 5.14 4.93
CA LYS A 95 11.94 6.55 5.36
C LYS A 95 11.70 7.55 4.22
N ARG A 96 12.24 7.28 3.04
CA ARG A 96 12.08 8.13 1.84
C ARG A 96 10.62 8.22 1.35
N TYR A 97 9.82 7.21 1.63
CA TYR A 97 8.41 7.17 1.24
C TYR A 97 7.52 7.78 2.32
N VAL A 98 7.91 7.67 3.60
CA VAL A 98 7.23 8.31 4.74
C VAL A 98 7.12 9.81 4.52
N SER A 99 8.21 10.46 4.10
CA SER A 99 8.22 11.90 3.81
C SER A 99 7.30 12.33 2.67
N ILE A 100 6.76 11.41 1.86
CA ILE A 100 5.83 11.75 0.76
C ILE A 100 4.46 12.13 1.31
N ILE A 101 4.02 11.51 2.40
CA ILE A 101 2.67 11.73 2.96
C ILE A 101 2.70 12.36 4.36
N GLN A 102 3.82 12.32 5.07
CA GLN A 102 3.94 12.78 6.46
C GLN A 102 3.51 14.24 6.70
N GLU A 103 3.64 15.11 5.69
CA GLU A 103 3.22 16.52 5.80
C GLU A 103 1.71 16.73 5.62
N SER A 104 0.95 15.67 5.34
CA SER A 104 -0.49 15.78 5.11
C SER A 104 -1.32 15.33 6.30
N ASP A 105 -2.43 16.03 6.55
CA ASP A 105 -3.33 15.78 7.68
C ASP A 105 -4.11 14.45 7.56
N VAL A 106 -4.24 13.93 6.35
CA VAL A 106 -4.94 12.67 6.06
C VAL A 106 -4.04 11.74 5.27
N TYR A 107 -4.22 10.43 5.35
CA TYR A 107 -3.48 9.46 4.55
C TYR A 107 -4.41 8.66 3.65
N PRO A 108 -3.98 8.40 2.40
CA PRO A 108 -4.76 7.59 1.49
C PRO A 108 -4.73 6.13 1.94
N VAL A 109 -5.91 5.50 1.93
CA VAL A 109 -6.11 4.13 2.38
C VAL A 109 -7.10 3.43 1.46
N ILE A 110 -6.88 2.15 1.22
CA ILE A 110 -7.80 1.31 0.46
C ILE A 110 -8.44 0.30 1.41
N TYR A 111 -9.77 0.26 1.44
CA TYR A 111 -10.56 -0.70 2.21
C TYR A 111 -11.24 -1.72 1.30
N ASP A 112 -11.50 -2.90 1.87
CA ASP A 112 -12.42 -3.90 1.31
C ASP A 112 -13.86 -3.69 1.83
N SER A 113 -14.80 -4.54 1.39
CA SER A 113 -16.20 -4.48 1.82
C SER A 113 -16.42 -4.72 3.31
N ASN A 114 -15.44 -5.32 4.00
CA ASN A 114 -15.50 -5.65 5.43
C ASN A 114 -14.78 -4.58 6.28
N ASN A 115 -14.40 -3.44 5.68
CA ASN A 115 -13.57 -2.40 6.29
C ASN A 115 -12.17 -2.87 6.69
N VAL A 116 -11.64 -3.90 6.04
CA VAL A 116 -10.24 -4.32 6.19
C VAL A 116 -9.36 -3.43 5.32
N VAL A 117 -8.28 -2.90 5.89
CA VAL A 117 -7.30 -2.09 5.17
C VAL A 117 -6.44 -2.99 4.29
N LEU A 118 -6.50 -2.76 2.99
CA LEU A 118 -5.71 -3.48 2.00
C LEU A 118 -4.30 -2.89 1.84
N SER A 119 -4.20 -1.57 1.83
CA SER A 119 -2.91 -0.88 1.71
C SER A 119 -3.00 0.57 2.16
N LEU A 120 -1.82 1.11 2.50
CA LEU A 120 -1.58 2.52 2.77
C LEU A 120 -0.60 3.08 1.72
N PRO A 121 -1.06 3.47 0.52
CA PRO A 121 -0.20 4.04 -0.50
C PRO A 121 0.51 5.31 -0.01
N PRO A 122 1.78 5.58 -0.36
CA PRO A 122 2.75 4.77 -1.10
C PRO A 122 3.65 3.89 -0.21
N ILE A 123 3.33 3.74 1.07
CA ILE A 123 4.22 3.18 2.08
C ILE A 123 4.25 1.66 1.99
N ILE A 124 3.12 1.03 2.31
CA ILE A 124 3.07 -0.42 2.53
C ILE A 124 1.69 -1.02 2.27
N ASN A 125 1.70 -2.30 1.94
CA ASN A 125 0.49 -3.12 1.82
C ASN A 125 0.16 -3.77 3.18
N GLY A 126 -1.12 -4.03 3.42
CA GLY A 126 -1.60 -4.81 4.54
C GLY A 126 -1.42 -6.32 4.29
N ILE A 127 -1.28 -7.08 5.37
CA ILE A 127 -1.46 -8.53 5.36
C ILE A 127 -2.94 -8.79 5.60
N ILE A 128 -3.65 -9.30 4.59
CA ILE A 128 -5.00 -9.81 4.76
C ILE A 128 -4.88 -11.28 5.15
N LYS A 129 -5.46 -11.64 6.31
CA LYS A 129 -5.57 -13.02 6.80
C LYS A 129 -6.94 -13.58 6.52
#